data_AF-A0A7X7JHY9-F1
#
_entry.id   AF-A0A7X7JHY9-F1
#
_cell.length_a   1.000
_cell.length_b   1.000
_cell.length_c   1.000
_cell.angle_alpha   90.00
_cell.angle_beta   90.00
_cell.angle_gamma   90.00
#
_symmetry.space_group_name_H-M   'P 1'
#
loop_
_entity.id
_entity.type
_entity.pdbx_description
1 polymer ?
#
loop_
_entity_poly.entity_id
_entity_poly.type
_entity_poly.pdbx_seq_one_letter_code
_entity_poly.pdbx_strand_id
1 'polypeptide(L)' 'MSKIKVEGKVVELDGDEMTRVIWKDIKDRLILPYLDVNLDYYDLG' A
#
# COMPACT_ATOMS: atom_id res chain seq x y z
N MET A 1 8.60 -5.18 -17.21
CA MET A 1 7.61 -4.10 -17.38
C MET A 1 7.98 -2.98 -16.41
N SER A 2 7.93 -1.72 -16.84
CA SER A 2 8.07 -0.58 -15.92
C SER A 2 6.81 -0.45 -15.08
N LYS A 3 6.94 -0.10 -13.79
CA LYS A 3 5.80 0.20 -12.93
C LYS A 3 5.03 1.41 -13.46
N ILE A 4 3.73 1.45 -13.25
CA ILE A 4 2.89 2.60 -13.58
C ILE A 4 3.13 3.66 -12.50
N LYS A 5 3.54 4.86 -12.91
CA LYS A 5 3.75 5.97 -11.99
C LYS A 5 2.41 6.58 -11.60
N VAL A 6 2.16 6.65 -10.30
CA VAL A 6 0.95 7.29 -9.75
C VAL A 6 1.24 8.77 -9.52
N GLU A 7 0.36 9.65 -10.00
CA GLU A 7 0.42 11.08 -9.70
C GLU A 7 -0.21 11.38 -8.34
N GLY A 8 0.47 12.19 -7.53
CA GLY A 8 0.00 12.56 -6.20
C GLY A 8 0.46 11.62 -5.08
N LYS A 9 -0.04 11.87 -3.88
CA LYS A 9 0.24 11.10 -2.66
C LYS A 9 -1.00 10.32 -2.26
N VAL A 10 -0.84 9.06 -1.84
CA VAL A 10 -1.91 8.24 -1.29
C VAL A 10 -1.67 8.08 0.19
N VAL A 11 -2.66 8.39 1.02
CA VAL A 11 -2.57 8.16 2.46
C VAL A 11 -2.93 6.71 2.75
N GLU A 12 -2.04 6.03 3.46
CA GLU A 12 -2.22 4.67 3.95
C GLU A 12 -2.46 4.71 5.46
N LEU A 13 -3.61 4.17 5.89
CA LEU A 13 -3.98 4.04 7.29
C LEU A 13 -3.95 2.56 7.64
N ASP A 14 -3.00 2.13 8.47
CA ASP A 14 -2.88 0.72 8.85
C ASP A 14 -3.87 0.36 9.96
N GLY A 15 -4.54 -0.77 9.80
CA GLY A 15 -5.54 -1.30 10.74
C GLY A 15 -4.96 -2.40 11.64
N ASP A 16 -5.80 -3.23 12.25
CA ASP A 16 -5.37 -4.19 13.28
C ASP A 16 -5.68 -5.65 12.97
N GLU A 17 -5.17 -6.54 13.84
CA GLU A 17 -5.42 -7.98 13.84
C GLU A 17 -5.15 -8.64 12.47
N MET A 18 -6.12 -9.39 11.96
CA MET A 18 -6.01 -10.10 10.68
C MET A 18 -6.04 -9.14 9.48
N THR A 19 -6.63 -7.95 9.64
CA THR A 19 -6.74 -6.99 8.54
C THR A 19 -5.39 -6.38 8.18
N ARG A 20 -4.51 -6.11 9.16
CA ARG A 20 -3.12 -5.67 8.94
C ARG A 20 -2.32 -6.68 8.10
N VAL A 21 -2.49 -7.97 8.40
CA VAL A 21 -1.80 -9.06 7.69
C VAL A 21 -2.28 -9.15 6.24
N ILE A 22 -3.61 -9.18 6.02
CA ILE A 22 -4.19 -9.24 4.68
C ILE A 22 -3.81 -7.99 3.86
N TRP A 23 -3.82 -6.82 4.50
CA TRP A 23 -3.48 -5.56 3.85
C TRP A 23 -2.03 -5.54 3.34
N LYS A 24 -1.09 -6.05 4.15
CA LYS A 24 0.29 -6.24 3.72
C LYS A 24 0.39 -7.16 2.49
N ASP A 25 -0.29 -8.31 2.52
CA ASP A 25 -0.28 -9.26 1.41
C ASP A 25 -0.84 -8.66 0.11
N ILE A 26 -1.91 -7.86 0.21
CA ILE A 26 -2.49 -7.14 -0.94
C ILE A 26 -1.45 -6.16 -1.50
N LYS A 27 -0.82 -5.34 -0.67
CA LYS A 27 0.17 -4.36 -1.13
C LYS A 27 1.34 -5.05 -1.84
N ASP A 28 1.90 -6.08 -1.21
CA ASP A 28 3.11 -6.74 -1.70
C ASP A 28 2.86 -7.54 -2.98
N ARG A 29 1.66 -8.13 -3.15
CA ARG A 29 1.37 -9.02 -4.28
C ARG A 29 0.62 -8.34 -5.41
N LEU A 30 -0.22 -7.36 -5.10
CA LEU A 30 -1.19 -6.79 -6.04
C LEU A 30 -0.97 -5.32 -6.35
N ILE A 31 -0.21 -4.57 -5.54
CA ILE A 31 -0.04 -3.12 -5.70
C ILE A 31 1.41 -2.77 -6.05
N LEU A 32 2.34 -2.97 -5.12
CA LEU A 32 3.74 -2.54 -5.22
C LEU A 32 4.53 -3.17 -6.37
N PRO A 33 4.21 -4.38 -6.88
CA PRO A 33 4.85 -4.89 -8.09
C PRO A 33 4.50 -4.11 -9.36
N TYR A 34 3.34 -3.45 -9.38
CA TYR A 34 2.76 -2.84 -10.58
C TYR A 34 2.74 -1.31 -10.54
N LEU A 35 2.65 -0.71 -9.35
CA LEU A 35 2.56 0.74 -9.16
C LEU A 35 3.81 1.29 -8.48
N ASP A 36 4.30 2.42 -9.00
CA ASP A 36 5.23 3.32 -8.31
C ASP A 36 4.39 4.43 -7.67
N VAL A 37 4.12 4.29 -6.37
CA VAL A 37 3.18 5.12 -5.61
C VAL A 37 3.87 5.71 -4.38
N ASN A 38 3.60 6.98 -4.10
CA ASN A 38 4.06 7.65 -2.89
C ASN A 38 3.01 7.46 -1.78
N LEU A 39 3.30 6.58 -0.82
CA LEU A 39 2.44 6.26 0.31
C LEU A 39 2.78 7.13 1.53
N ASP A 40 1.78 7.83 2.06
CA ASP A 40 1.84 8.49 3.37
C ASP A 40 1.31 7.55 4.44
N TYR A 41 2.20 6.92 5.19
CA TYR A 41 1.82 5.88 6.14
C TYR A 41 1.47 6.44 7.52
N TYR A 42 0.34 6.01 8.08
CA TYR A 42 -0.07 6.25 9.45
C TYR A 42 -0.57 4.95 10.08
N ASP A 43 -0.04 4.59 11.25
CA ASP A 43 -0.51 3.45 12.05
C ASP A 43 -1.66 3.91 12.96
N LEU A 44 -2.80 3.20 12.94
CA LEU A 44 -3.97 3.50 13.78
C LEU A 44 -4.22 2.45 14.88
N GLY A 45 -3.31 1.48 15.04
CA GLY A 45 -3.38 0.42 16.06
C GLY A 45 -2.77 0.74 17.41
#